data_AF-A0A7X8RM17-F1
#
_entry.id   AF-A0A7X8RM17-F1
#
_cell.length_a   1.000
_cell.length_b   1.000
_cell.length_c   1.000
_cell.angle_alpha   90.00
_cell.angle_beta   90.00
_cell.angle_gamma   90.00
#
_symmetry.space_group_name_H-M   'P 1'
#
loop_
_entity.id
_entity.type
_entity.pdbx_description
1 polymer ?
#
loop_
_entity_poly.entity_id
_entity_poly.type
_entity_poly.pdbx_seq_one_letter_code
_entity_poly.pdbx_strand_id
1 'polypeptide(L)'
;MKNKLLYLDTMITPQIITFIYWILLLSSIGAGLFTMFGGFGGFTFSKFLTGIFTMVAGAVAVRIWCELLIVIFKIHENLKKIATNKEE
;
A
#
# COMPACT_ATOMS: atom_id res chain seq x y z
N MET A 1 36.10 -0.47 -2.12
CA MET A 1 35.00 -1.10 -2.89
C MET A 1 34.10 -1.84 -1.91
N LYS A 2 32.98 -1.25 -1.45
CA LYS A 2 31.86 -1.98 -0.78
C LYS A 2 30.68 -1.14 -0.28
N ASN A 3 30.68 0.19 -0.42
CA ASN A 3 29.61 1.01 0.19
C ASN A 3 28.83 1.85 -0.85
N LYS A 4 28.63 1.33 -2.07
CA LYS A 4 27.72 1.93 -3.08
C LYS A 4 26.33 1.27 -3.11
N LEU A 5 26.10 0.26 -2.28
CA LEU A 5 24.78 -0.40 -2.16
C LEU A 5 23.74 0.46 -1.40
N LEU A 6 24.13 1.64 -0.91
CA LEU A 6 23.23 2.64 -0.32
C LEU A 6 23.05 3.87 -1.21
N TYR A 7 23.43 3.79 -2.48
CA TYR A 7 23.00 4.78 -3.45
C TYR A 7 21.56 4.42 -3.87
N LEU A 8 20.59 5.11 -3.25
CA LEU A 8 19.23 5.32 -3.77
C LEU A 8 19.30 6.15 -5.07
N ASP A 9 20.12 5.73 -6.03
CA ASP A 9 20.28 6.37 -7.35
C ASP A 9 19.08 6.04 -8.25
N THR A 10 18.51 4.86 -8.03
CA THR A 10 17.22 4.45 -8.55
C THR A 10 16.23 4.55 -7.39
N MET A 11 15.06 5.16 -7.60
CA MET A 11 14.04 5.21 -6.56
C MET A 11 13.50 3.80 -6.31
N ILE A 12 14.13 3.09 -5.36
CA ILE A 12 13.68 1.79 -4.88
C ILE A 12 12.36 1.93 -4.08
N THR A 13 12.12 3.11 -3.51
CA THR A 13 10.96 3.41 -2.68
C THR A 13 9.61 3.13 -3.32
N PRO A 14 9.29 3.60 -4.55
CA PRO A 14 8.02 3.26 -5.21
C PRO A 14 7.84 1.75 -5.43
N GLN A 15 8.90 1.00 -5.78
CA GLN A 15 8.82 -0.45 -5.95
C GLN A 15 8.55 -1.19 -4.62
N ILE A 16 9.14 -0.73 -3.51
CA ILE A 16 8.86 -1.25 -2.17
C ILE A 16 7.40 -0.99 -1.78
N ILE A 17 6.87 0.20 -2.06
CA ILE A 17 5.46 0.52 -1.78
C ILE A 17 4.51 -0.40 -2.56
N THR A 18 4.80 -0.68 -3.83
CA THR A 18 3.97 -1.63 -4.61
C THR A 18 4.00 -3.07 -4.06
N PHE A 19 5.11 -3.49 -3.47
CA PHE A 19 5.20 -4.80 -2.80
C PHE A 19 4.36 -4.83 -1.52
N ILE A 20 4.45 -3.76 -0.71
CA ILE A 20 3.65 -3.57 0.50
C ILE A 20 2.15 -3.50 0.19
N TYR A 21 1.75 -2.83 -0.90
CA TYR A 21 0.37 -2.78 -1.38
C TYR A 21 -0.23 -4.18 -1.59
N TRP A 22 0.51 -5.06 -2.27
CA TRP A 22 0.05 -6.44 -2.51
C TRP A 22 -0.14 -7.21 -1.21
N ILE A 23 0.76 -7.05 -0.23
CA ILE A 23 0.66 -7.68 1.09
C ILE A 23 -0.54 -7.13 1.87
N LEU A 24 -0.72 -5.80 1.91
CA LEU A 24 -1.86 -5.16 2.57
C LEU A 24 -3.19 -5.56 1.95
N LEU A 25 -3.25 -5.70 0.63
CA LEU A 25 -4.44 -6.15 -0.08
C LEU A 25 -4.76 -7.61 0.28
N LEU A 26 -3.75 -8.48 0.32
CA LEU A 26 -3.92 -9.87 0.79
C LEU A 26 -4.41 -9.91 2.25
N SER A 27 -3.86 -9.05 3.10
CA SER A 27 -4.24 -8.92 4.50
C SER A 27 -5.67 -8.42 4.67
N SER A 28 -6.11 -7.45 3.86
CA SER A 28 -7.49 -6.94 3.87
C SER A 28 -8.50 -8.02 3.46
N ILE A 29 -8.14 -8.86 2.48
CA ILE A 29 -8.94 -10.04 2.10
C ILE A 29 -8.96 -11.04 3.27
N GLY A 30 -7.80 -11.36 3.84
CA GLY A 30 -7.68 -12.26 4.99
C GLY A 30 -8.48 -11.78 6.21
N ALA A 31 -8.48 -10.48 6.50
CA ALA A 31 -9.25 -9.87 7.58
C ALA A 31 -10.76 -9.94 7.32
N GLY A 32 -11.20 -9.77 6.07
CA GLY A 32 -12.59 -9.98 5.66
C GLY A 32 -13.04 -11.42 5.86
N LEU A 33 -12.24 -12.41 5.43
CA LEU A 33 -12.52 -13.81 5.67
C LEU A 33 -12.49 -14.16 7.18
N PHE A 34 -11.53 -13.64 7.93
CA PHE A 34 -11.43 -13.89 9.37
C PHE A 34 -12.61 -13.30 10.14
N THR A 35 -13.12 -12.14 9.74
CA THR A 35 -14.32 -11.54 10.35
C THR A 35 -15.60 -12.32 10.01
N MET A 36 -15.65 -12.97 8.84
CA MET A 36 -16.77 -13.83 8.45
C MET A 36 -16.74 -15.22 9.11
N PHE A 37 -15.56 -15.83 9.26
CA PHE A 37 -15.41 -17.24 9.70
C PHE A 37 -14.78 -17.43 11.09
N GLY A 38 -14.09 -16.42 11.64
CA GLY A 38 -13.30 -16.54 12.88
C GLY A 38 -13.94 -15.95 14.14
N GLY A 39 -15.17 -15.42 14.07
CA GLY A 39 -15.85 -14.77 15.20
C GLY A 39 -16.42 -15.76 16.23
N PHE A 40 -16.17 -15.49 17.52
CA PHE A 40 -16.79 -16.19 18.65
C PHE A 40 -18.30 -15.93 18.65
N GLY A 41 -19.12 -16.90 18.21
CA GLY A 41 -20.57 -16.75 18.07
C GLY A 41 -21.19 -17.37 16.80
N GLY A 42 -20.37 -17.91 15.90
CA GLY A 42 -20.85 -18.57 14.67
C GLY A 42 -21.24 -17.60 13.54
N PHE A 43 -21.68 -18.16 12.41
CA PHE A 43 -22.03 -17.39 11.21
C PHE A 43 -23.39 -16.70 11.39
N THR A 44 -23.37 -15.38 11.57
CA THR A 44 -24.57 -14.52 11.65
C THR A 44 -24.63 -13.58 10.46
N PHE A 45 -25.84 -13.31 9.95
CA PHE A 45 -26.07 -12.41 8.79
C PHE A 45 -25.43 -11.02 8.98
N SER A 46 -25.46 -10.48 10.21
CA SER A 46 -24.82 -9.22 10.58
C SER A 46 -23.28 -9.26 10.47
N LYS A 47 -22.65 -10.38 10.86
CA LYS A 47 -21.20 -10.57 10.72
C LYS A 47 -20.78 -10.73 9.27
N PHE A 48 -21.59 -11.38 8.45
CA PHE A 48 -21.35 -11.51 7.01
C PHE A 48 -21.39 -10.14 6.31
N LEU A 49 -22.42 -9.33 6.58
CA LEU A 49 -22.54 -7.98 6.01
C LEU A 49 -21.40 -7.07 6.48
N THR A 50 -21.05 -7.14 7.76
CA THR A 50 -19.90 -6.40 8.31
C THR A 50 -18.60 -6.88 7.67
N GLY A 51 -18.39 -8.18 7.48
CA GLY A 51 -17.22 -8.75 6.82
C GLY A 51 -17.05 -8.24 5.38
N ILE A 52 -18.11 -8.24 4.57
CA ILE A 52 -18.08 -7.69 3.21
C ILE A 52 -17.73 -6.21 3.26
N PHE A 53 -18.41 -5.45 4.13
CA PHE A 53 -18.17 -4.02 4.26
C PHE A 53 -16.73 -3.72 4.66
N THR A 54 -16.18 -4.47 5.61
CA THR A 54 -14.79 -4.31 6.07
C THR A 54 -13.78 -4.70 4.99
N MET A 55 -14.09 -5.72 4.18
CA MET A 55 -13.23 -6.17 3.08
C MET A 55 -13.19 -5.11 1.96
N VAL A 56 -14.33 -4.53 1.61
CA VAL A 56 -14.43 -3.46 0.60
C VAL A 56 -13.81 -2.16 1.13
N ALA A 57 -14.18 -1.72 2.32
CA ALA A 57 -13.65 -0.50 2.93
C ALA A 57 -12.13 -0.60 3.14
N GLY A 58 -11.63 -1.75 3.62
CA GLY A 58 -10.20 -2.02 3.78
C GLY A 58 -9.44 -2.01 2.46
N ALA A 59 -9.98 -2.65 1.41
CA ALA A 59 -9.36 -2.66 0.09
C ALA A 59 -9.31 -1.26 -0.54
N VAL A 60 -10.38 -0.47 -0.40
CA VAL A 60 -10.44 0.91 -0.91
C VAL A 60 -9.49 1.81 -0.13
N ALA A 61 -9.47 1.72 1.20
CA ALA A 61 -8.58 2.51 2.04
C ALA A 61 -7.10 2.23 1.73
N VAL A 62 -6.72 0.95 1.60
CA VAL A 62 -5.36 0.54 1.22
C VAL A 62 -4.98 1.08 -0.16
N ARG A 63 -5.90 1.04 -1.14
CA ARG A 63 -5.65 1.59 -2.48
C ARG A 63 -5.37 3.09 -2.43
N ILE A 64 -6.26 3.85 -1.82
CA ILE A 64 -6.12 5.32 -1.71
C ILE A 64 -4.81 5.66 -1.01
N TRP A 65 -4.52 5.00 0.11
CA TRP A 65 -3.30 5.25 0.89
C TRP A 65 -2.03 4.92 0.09
N CYS A 66 -1.98 3.75 -0.56
CA CYS A 66 -0.81 3.34 -1.35
C CYS A 66 -0.58 4.23 -2.57
N GLU A 67 -1.64 4.61 -3.28
CA GLU A 67 -1.56 5.45 -4.47
C GLU A 67 -1.05 6.86 -4.12
N LEU A 68 -1.53 7.42 -3.00
CA LEU A 68 -1.09 8.72 -2.50
C LEU A 68 0.38 8.72 -2.05
N LEU A 69 0.85 7.63 -1.42
CA LEU A 69 2.27 7.45 -1.10
C LEU A 69 3.15 7.41 -2.36
N ILE A 70 2.77 6.62 -3.37
CA ILE A 70 3.53 6.54 -4.64
C ILE A 70 3.58 7.90 -5.33
N VAL A 71 2.47 8.64 -5.34
CA VAL A 71 2.39 9.97 -5.96
C VAL A 71 3.37 10.96 -5.30
N ILE A 72 3.49 10.97 -3.97
CA ILE A 72 4.43 11.85 -3.27
C ILE A 72 5.88 11.54 -3.67
N PHE A 73 6.25 10.26 -3.72
CA PHE A 73 7.58 9.86 -4.19
C PHE A 73 7.82 10.31 -5.62
N LYS A 74 6.84 10.12 -6.51
CA LYS A 74 6.92 10.56 -7.90
C LYS A 74 7.07 12.08 -8.01
N ILE A 75 6.42 12.87 -7.15
CA ILE A 75 6.60 14.33 -7.09
C ILE A 75 8.02 14.70 -6.66
N HIS A 76 8.56 14.04 -5.63
CA HIS A 76 9.93 14.25 -5.17
C HIS A 76 10.95 13.97 -6.29
N GLU A 77 10.73 12.92 -7.07
CA GLU A 77 11.56 12.54 -8.23
C GLU A 77 11.53 13.60 -9.34
N ASN A 78 10.33 14.13 -9.65
CA ASN A 78 10.17 15.19 -10.64
C ASN A 78 10.79 16.52 -10.17
N LEU A 79 10.65 16.87 -8.88
CA LEU A 79 11.29 18.04 -8.29
C LEU A 79 12.82 17.96 -8.39
N LYS A 80 13.40 16.79 -8.09
CA LYS A 80 14.84 16.54 -8.23
C LYS A 80 15.32 16.74 -9.68
N LYS A 81 14.56 16.24 -10.66
CA LYS A 81 14.85 16.43 -12.10
C LYS A 81 14.83 17.90 -12.53
N ILE A 82 13.89 18.69 -12.01
CA ILE A 82 13.78 20.13 -12.35
C ILE A 82 14.92 20.92 -11.69
N ALA A 83 15.29 20.58 -10.46
CA ALA A 83 16.39 21.23 -9.76
C ALA A 83 17.73 21.07 -10.51
N THR A 84 18.03 19.86 -11.00
CA THR A 84 19.24 19.60 -11.80
C THR A 84 19.24 20.31 -13.15
N ASN A 85 18.08 20.53 -13.78
CA ASN A 85 17.99 21.25 -15.07
C ASN A 85 18.14 22.77 -14.97
N LYS A 86 18.15 23.36 -13.77
CA LYS A 86 18.35 24.81 -13.59
C LYS A 86 19.82 25.23 -13.46
N GLU A 87 20.74 24.26 -13.42
CA GLU A 87 22.18 24.52 -13.29
C GLU A 87 22.94 24.49 -14.63
N GLU A 88 22.23 24.33 -15.76
CA GLU A 88 22.72 24.57 -17.14
C GLU A 88 22.07 25.82 -17.75
#